data_AF-T0YA12-F1
#
_entry.id   AF-T0YA12-F1
#
_cell.length_a   1.000
_cell.length_b   1.000
_cell.length_c   1.000
_cell.angle_alpha   90.00
_cell.angle_beta   90.00
_cell.angle_gamma   90.00
#
_symmetry.space_group_name_H-M   'P 1'
#
loop_
_entity.id
_entity.type
_entity.pdbx_description
1 polymer ?
#
loop_
_entity_poly.entity_id
_entity_poly.type
_entity_poly.pdbx_seq_one_letter_code
_entity_poly.pdbx_strand_id
1 'polypeptide(L)' 'MSEIPGDLKFLKSHEWARLEDDGLVRVGISEHA' A
#
# COMPACT_ATOMS: atom_id res chain seq x y z
N MET A 1 -8.39 -18.29 5.16
CA MET A 1 -8.57 -17.44 3.96
C MET A 1 -7.55 -16.33 4.09
N SER A 2 -6.53 -16.30 3.23
CA SER A 2 -5.60 -15.16 3.21
C SER A 2 -6.34 -13.99 2.58
N GLU A 3 -6.85 -13.10 3.42
CA GLU A 3 -7.43 -11.83 3.00
C GLU A 3 -6.32 -11.07 2.27
N ILE A 4 -6.46 -10.92 0.96
CA ILE A 4 -5.61 -10.02 0.20
C ILE A 4 -5.97 -8.63 0.71
N PRO A 5 -5.05 -7.87 1.36
CA PRO A 5 -5.39 -6.55 1.88
C PRO A 5 -5.77 -5.67 0.69
N GLY A 6 -7.06 -5.36 0.55
CA GLY A 6 -7.59 -4.55 -0.56
C GLY A 6 -7.15 -3.08 -0.50
N ASP A 7 -6.52 -2.70 0.61
CA ASP A 7 -6.17 -1.35 1.00
C ASP A 7 -4.77 -0.92 0.54
N LEU A 8 -4.00 -1.83 -0.06
CA LEU A 8 -2.72 -1.50 -0.66
C LEU A 8 -2.92 -1.02 -2.11
N LYS A 9 -2.55 0.25 -2.37
CA LYS A 9 -2.57 0.87 -3.70
C LYS A 9 -1.15 1.13 -4.17
N PHE A 10 -0.92 0.96 -5.47
CA PHE A 10 0.37 1.21 -6.12
C PHE A 10 0.26 2.30 -7.18
N LEU A 11 1.30 3.11 -7.33
CA LEU A 11 1.48 4.04 -8.43
C LEU A 11 2.55 3.53 -9.40
N LYS A 12 2.49 4.02 -10.64
CA LYS A 12 3.50 3.73 -11.69
C LYS A 12 4.89 4.26 -11.34
N SER A 13 4.99 5.19 -10.39
CA SER A 13 6.22 5.78 -9.84
C SER A 13 6.93 4.86 -8.83
N HIS A 14 6.48 3.62 -8.65
CA HIS A 14 6.99 2.69 -7.63
C HIS A 14 6.72 3.18 -6.20
N GLU A 15 5.61 3.87 -6.03
CA GLU A 15 5.11 4.29 -4.72
C GLU A 15 3.95 3.38 -4.32
N TRP A 16 3.77 3.17 -3.02
CA TRP A 16 2.62 2.48 -2.46
C TRP A 16 2.01 3.26 -1.31
N ALA A 17 0.69 3.09 -1.14
CA ALA A 17 -0.07 3.63 -0.02
C ALA A 17 -0.92 2.51 0.60
N ARG A 18 -0.95 2.46 1.92
CA ARG A 18 -1.77 1.53 2.70
C ARG A 18 -2.58 2.29 3.73
N LEU A 19 -3.89 2.03 3.78
CA LEU A 19 -4.74 2.47 4.87
C LEU A 19 -4.55 1.52 6.06
N GLU A 20 -4.27 2.09 7.23
CA GLU A 20 -4.19 1.35 8.49
C GLU A 20 -5.53 1.47 9.24
N ASP A 21 -5.76 0.60 10.24
CA ASP A 21 -7.04 0.50 10.96
C ASP A 21 -7.41 1.75 11.77
N ASP A 22 -6.43 2.62 12.06
CA ASP A 22 -6.60 3.90 12.76
C ASP A 22 -6.93 5.06 11.80
N GLY A 23 -7.09 4.77 10.51
CA GLY A 23 -7.36 5.76 9.47
C GLY A 23 -6.12 6.52 9.01
N LEU A 24 -4.92 6.18 9.49
CA LEU A 24 -3.68 6.72 8.96
C LEU A 24 -3.31 6.03 7.64
N VAL A 25 -2.63 6.79 6.79
CA VAL A 25 -2.09 6.26 5.53
C VAL A 25 -0.58 6.16 5.64
N ARG A 26 -0.03 4.95 5.50
CA ARG A 26 1.41 4.73 5.36
C ARG A 26 1.78 4.74 3.88
N VAL A 27 2.82 5.51 3.54
CA VAL A 27 3.34 5.65 2.17
C VAL A 27 4.78 5.17 2.14
N GLY A 28 5.18 4.48 1.07
CA GLY A 28 6.55 4.04 0.86
C GLY A 28 6.93 3.91 -0.61
N ILE A 29 8.22 3.69 -0.85
CA ILE A 29 8.79 3.42 -2.18
C ILE A 29 9.03 1.91 -2.29
N SER A 30 8.61 1.28 -3.37
CA SER A 30 8.89 -0.11 -3.69
C SER A 30 10.18 -0.23 -4.49
N GLU A 31 11.01 -1.23 -4.17
CA GLU A 31 12.23 -1.54 -4.93
C GLU A 31 11.96 -2.28 -6.25
N HIS A 32 10.70 -2.66 -6.51
CA HIS A 32 10.33 -3.37 -7.73
C HIS A 32 10.26 -2.40 -8.91
N ALA A 33 11.28 -2.39 -9.76
CA ALA A 33 11.35 -1.63 -11.02
C ALA A 33 10.57 -2.30 -12.16
#